data_AF-A0A9P9FV38-F1
#
_entry.id   AF-A0A9P9FV38-F1
#
_cell.length_a   1.000
_cell.length_b   1.000
_cell.length_c   1.000
_cell.angle_alpha   90.00
_cell.angle_beta   90.00
_cell.angle_gamma   90.00
#
_symmetry.space_group_name_H-M   'P 1'
#
loop_
_entity.id
_entity.type
_entity.pdbx_description
1 polymer ?
#
loop_
_entity_poly.entity_id
_entity_poly.type
_entity_poly.pdbx_seq_one_letter_code
_entity_poly.pdbx_strand_id
1 'polypeptide(L)'
;MAETLLIALCAKEPLDAAIYSFHDEDDDEHTGYATYLPDWGEETFQFRREQIFRRLNGRCRGLLEQNFLGQVEFLHRTVVDFLKTQEITEYLRAQSRENFNASLAIIKAYIAWIKSAGIEDGEFSIKRFTSGFNKGSIYHSMLARGIQKALRYAVTAEMDTSVNKVALDGAIDDMDHAISSLISSVSLNFLEHNLLEPGDKIEVLDINSLDSLFRETILDMPLLGYLSRKLPRSRVYFSGFDQPALFKALFPAFTCNIWPKLALQKLTCLLENGHDPNQLMLGSLSTVWQRFLSEIFPTQTANTFLKGPRFRAALMDGLIQVFLEYGADPNARFSIGSSKVFETLLSLSYQIFSTANEVKELQAAYLAVLNSFIRHGATFDCRNTEGHLIRYPALSYEDEDPVLLFFTQLKQTIEISASPDQANDLVDIAQRILPLARDAKLSLNHTQASLNAVLGSPTHKKNYNSFMKRVKREELDEVTPHKRLRQSTMENES
;
A
#
# COMPACT_ATOMS: atom_id res chain seq x y z
N MET A 1 9.69 38.81 7.10
CA MET A 1 9.01 38.74 8.42
C MET A 1 7.64 38.10 8.30
N ALA A 2 6.72 38.65 7.49
CA ALA A 2 5.38 38.09 7.36
C ALA A 2 5.42 36.61 6.92
N GLU A 3 6.20 36.30 5.88
CA GLU A 3 6.42 34.93 5.40
C GLU A 3 7.06 34.02 6.46
N THR A 4 8.08 34.50 7.19
CA THR A 4 8.68 33.81 8.33
C THR A 4 7.65 33.40 9.39
N LEU A 5 6.74 34.31 9.74
CA LEU A 5 5.66 34.03 10.70
C LEU A 5 4.63 33.07 10.11
N LEU A 6 4.28 33.21 8.83
CA LEU A 6 3.39 32.26 8.13
C LEU A 6 3.99 30.85 8.06
N ILE A 7 5.30 30.71 7.86
CA ILE A 7 6.04 29.45 7.92
C ILE A 7 5.96 28.86 9.33
N ALA A 8 6.27 29.65 10.36
CA ALA A 8 6.20 29.20 11.75
C ALA A 8 4.77 28.79 12.15
N LEU A 9 3.74 29.50 11.67
CA LEU A 9 2.33 29.14 11.89
C LEU A 9 1.91 27.88 11.13
N CYS A 10 2.45 27.68 9.93
CA CYS A 10 2.19 26.50 9.12
C CYS A 10 2.89 25.26 9.66
N ALA A 11 4.01 25.43 10.36
CA ALA A 11 4.78 24.34 10.92
C ALA A 11 3.98 23.57 11.98
N LYS A 12 3.88 22.25 11.83
CA LYS A 12 3.17 21.38 12.81
C LYS A 12 4.02 21.08 14.05
N GLU A 13 5.32 21.26 13.91
CA GLU A 13 6.34 21.10 14.93
C GLU A 13 7.43 22.17 14.72
N PRO A 14 8.18 22.55 15.76
CA PRO A 14 9.31 23.48 15.62
C PRO A 14 10.27 23.04 14.50
N LEU A 15 10.57 23.95 13.59
CA LEU A 15 11.51 23.73 12.48
C LEU A 15 12.93 24.08 12.91
N ASP A 16 13.95 23.43 12.36
CA ASP A 16 15.34 23.85 12.61
C ASP A 16 15.56 25.28 12.10
N ALA A 17 16.37 26.06 12.82
CA ALA A 17 16.73 27.41 12.42
C ALA A 17 17.30 27.48 10.99
N ALA A 18 18.02 26.46 10.54
CA ALA A 18 18.54 26.36 9.18
C ALA A 18 17.43 26.40 8.11
N ILE A 19 16.24 25.85 8.38
CA ILE A 19 15.12 25.89 7.43
C ILE A 19 14.68 27.34 7.16
N TYR A 20 14.75 28.21 8.16
CA TYR A 20 14.47 29.64 7.98
C TYR A 20 15.59 30.37 7.21
N SER A 21 16.85 29.94 7.33
CA SER A 21 17.94 30.58 6.58
C SER A 21 17.84 30.30 5.10
N PHE A 22 17.46 29.08 4.73
CA PHE A 22 17.22 28.74 3.32
C PHE A 22 16.02 29.48 2.73
N HIS A 23 14.97 29.73 3.53
CA HIS A 23 13.85 30.53 3.07
C HIS A 23 14.24 31.99 2.82
N ASP A 24 14.99 32.60 3.74
CA ASP A 24 15.46 33.99 3.61
C ASP A 24 16.35 34.21 2.36
N GLU A 25 16.99 33.16 1.85
CA GLU A 25 17.88 33.21 0.67
C GLU A 25 17.15 32.92 -0.66
N ASP A 26 15.97 32.28 -0.63
CA ASP A 26 15.10 32.08 -1.82
C ASP A 26 14.39 33.38 -2.26
N ASP A 27 14.52 34.46 -1.49
CA ASP A 27 13.98 35.80 -1.81
C ASP A 27 14.81 36.54 -2.87
N ASP A 28 16.06 36.13 -3.10
CA ASP A 28 16.90 36.70 -4.15
C ASP A 28 16.55 36.04 -5.50
N GLU A 29 15.63 36.67 -6.23
CA GLU A 29 15.03 36.28 -7.54
C GLU A 29 15.99 35.78 -8.64
N HIS A 30 17.31 35.82 -8.43
CA HIS A 30 18.33 35.65 -9.46
C HIS A 30 19.10 34.34 -9.45
N THR A 31 19.03 33.52 -8.40
CA THR A 31 20.04 32.45 -8.23
C THR A 31 19.52 31.04 -8.36
N GLY A 32 18.20 30.80 -8.43
CA GLY A 32 17.67 29.44 -8.41
C GLY A 32 18.34 28.66 -7.28
N TYR A 33 18.43 29.28 -6.10
CA TYR A 33 19.43 28.99 -5.07
C TYR A 33 19.40 27.54 -4.58
N ALA A 34 18.21 26.94 -4.49
CA ALA A 34 18.08 25.51 -4.23
C ALA A 34 18.83 24.65 -5.26
N THR A 35 19.14 25.15 -6.46
CA THR A 35 19.82 24.46 -7.56
C THR A 35 21.35 24.59 -7.49
N TYR A 36 21.88 25.63 -6.84
CA TYR A 36 23.31 25.95 -6.80
C TYR A 36 23.77 26.28 -5.39
N LEU A 37 23.74 25.29 -4.50
CA LEU A 37 24.31 25.43 -3.16
C LEU A 37 25.81 25.12 -3.18
N PRO A 38 26.67 26.02 -2.67
CA PRO A 38 28.07 25.68 -2.41
C PRO A 38 28.16 24.54 -1.38
N ASP A 39 29.21 23.73 -1.45
CA ASP A 39 29.52 22.75 -0.41
C ASP A 39 29.87 23.49 0.90
N TRP A 40 29.12 23.21 1.98
CA TRP A 40 29.28 23.90 3.26
C TRP A 40 29.76 22.90 4.32
N GLY A 41 30.97 23.10 4.81
CA GLY A 41 31.45 22.38 5.99
C GLY A 41 30.65 22.71 7.27
N GLU A 42 30.72 21.85 8.28
CA GLU A 42 29.95 21.92 9.54
C GLU A 42 30.06 23.28 10.26
N GLU A 43 31.26 23.87 10.30
CA GLU A 43 31.49 25.18 10.92
C GLU A 43 30.67 26.28 10.23
N THR A 44 30.48 26.18 8.92
CA THR A 44 29.66 27.12 8.14
C THR A 44 28.18 26.94 8.46
N PHE A 45 27.75 25.70 8.72
CA PHE A 45 26.37 25.39 9.07
C PHE A 45 25.99 25.94 10.45
N GLN A 46 26.83 25.72 11.48
CA GLN A 46 26.58 26.29 12.81
C GLN A 46 26.62 27.83 12.79
N PHE A 47 27.60 28.41 12.09
CA PHE A 47 27.67 29.85 11.91
C PHE A 47 26.39 30.42 11.26
N ARG A 48 25.86 29.73 10.24
CA ARG A 48 24.59 30.11 9.61
C ARG A 48 23.41 30.01 10.56
N ARG A 49 23.33 28.95 11.39
CA ARG A 49 22.28 28.82 12.43
C ARG A 49 22.32 29.97 13.43
N GLU A 50 23.50 30.39 13.87
CA GLU A 50 23.64 31.56 14.75
C GLU A 50 23.24 32.86 14.04
N GLN A 51 23.67 33.04 12.79
CA GLN A 51 23.35 34.24 12.02
C GLN A 51 21.84 34.37 11.77
N ILE A 52 21.18 33.29 11.35
CA ILE A 52 19.73 33.31 11.12
C ILE A 52 18.98 33.52 12.43
N PHE A 53 19.43 32.96 13.54
CA PHE A 53 18.78 33.21 14.83
C PHE A 53 18.86 34.68 15.24
N ARG A 54 20.02 35.34 15.05
CA ARG A 54 20.15 36.79 15.27
C ARG A 54 19.20 37.59 14.37
N ARG A 55 19.04 37.19 13.10
CA ARG A 55 18.12 37.82 12.15
C ARG A 55 16.65 37.60 12.54
N LEU A 56 16.28 36.39 12.95
CA LEU A 56 14.94 36.06 13.43
C LEU A 56 14.60 36.90 14.67
N ASN A 57 15.50 37.00 15.65
CA ASN A 57 15.30 37.84 16.83
C ASN A 57 15.15 39.32 16.46
N GLY A 58 15.99 39.84 15.55
CA GLY A 58 15.92 41.23 15.10
C GLY A 58 14.62 41.57 14.35
N ARG A 59 14.14 40.66 13.50
CA ARG A 59 12.94 40.86 12.67
C ARG A 59 11.65 40.58 13.43
N CYS A 60 11.59 39.45 14.13
CA CYS A 60 10.41 38.99 14.85
C CYS A 60 10.33 39.56 16.27
N ARG A 61 11.31 40.35 16.73
CA ARG A 61 11.30 41.10 18.00
C ARG A 61 10.90 40.24 19.22
N GLY A 62 11.37 39.01 19.27
CA GLY A 62 11.07 38.06 20.36
C GLY A 62 9.74 37.32 20.24
N LEU A 63 9.03 37.39 19.11
CA LEU A 63 7.86 36.53 18.87
C LEU A 63 8.24 35.07 18.61
N LEU A 64 9.45 34.85 18.09
CA LEU A 64 10.06 33.54 17.89
C LEU A 64 11.32 33.44 18.76
N GLU A 65 11.58 32.24 19.28
CA GLU A 65 12.80 31.90 20.02
C GLU A 65 13.37 30.57 19.53
N GLN A 66 14.65 30.33 19.83
CA GLN A 66 15.32 29.07 19.51
C GLN A 66 15.46 28.25 20.79
N ASN A 67 14.97 27.01 20.75
CA ASN A 67 15.11 26.09 21.86
C ASN A 67 16.52 25.48 21.91
N PHE A 68 16.82 24.72 22.97
CA PHE A 68 18.14 24.08 23.16
C PHE A 68 18.50 23.04 22.09
N LEU A 69 17.54 22.58 21.27
CA LEU A 69 17.77 21.70 20.12
C LEU A 69 18.07 22.49 18.85
N GLY A 70 18.04 23.82 18.92
CA GLY A 70 18.25 24.73 17.81
C GLY A 70 17.02 24.88 16.89
N GLN A 71 15.84 24.45 17.35
CA GLN A 71 14.58 24.60 16.64
C GLN A 71 13.90 25.91 17.02
N VAL A 72 13.19 26.51 16.07
CA VAL A 72 12.49 27.78 16.25
C VAL A 72 11.04 27.51 16.62
N GLU A 73 10.62 28.08 17.75
CA GLU A 73 9.25 28.03 18.25
C GLU A 73 8.74 29.42 18.62
N PHE A 74 7.43 29.54 18.85
CA PHE A 74 6.86 30.79 19.34
C PHE A 74 7.13 30.94 20.83
N LEU A 75 7.59 32.11 21.24
CA LEU A 75 7.88 32.42 22.65
C LEU A 75 6.68 32.19 23.57
N HIS A 76 5.46 32.42 23.06
CA HIS A 76 4.25 32.22 23.85
C HIS A 76 3.07 31.70 23.02
N ARG A 77 2.30 30.77 23.61
CA ARG A 77 1.10 30.21 22.97
C ARG A 77 0.08 31.28 22.56
N THR A 78 -0.11 32.33 23.37
CA THR A 78 -1.06 33.40 23.02
C THR A 78 -0.64 34.20 21.79
N VAL A 79 0.66 34.26 21.47
CA VAL A 79 1.14 34.85 20.21
C VAL A 79 0.65 34.00 19.04
N VAL A 80 0.78 32.68 19.14
CA VAL A 80 0.25 31.74 18.12
C VAL A 80 -1.25 31.94 17.94
N ASP A 81 -2.00 31.96 19.04
CA ASP A 81 -3.46 32.10 19.00
C ASP A 81 -3.88 33.45 18.37
N PHE A 82 -3.18 34.54 18.70
CA PHE A 82 -3.40 35.86 18.08
C PHE A 82 -3.09 35.86 16.59
N LEU A 83 -1.94 35.32 16.19
CA LEU A 83 -1.53 35.29 14.79
C LEU A 83 -2.42 34.37 13.92
N LYS A 84 -3.03 33.33 14.53
CA LYS A 84 -4.01 32.45 13.88
C LYS A 84 -5.40 33.08 13.70
N THR A 85 -5.66 34.25 14.27
CA THR A 85 -6.91 34.97 13.97
C THR A 85 -6.98 35.29 12.48
N GLN A 86 -8.19 35.23 11.92
CA GLN A 86 -8.41 35.42 10.49
C GLN A 86 -7.86 36.77 10.01
N GLU A 87 -8.16 37.85 10.74
CA GLU A 87 -7.69 39.21 10.43
C GLU A 87 -6.16 39.28 10.33
N ILE A 88 -5.45 38.73 11.31
CA ILE A 88 -3.98 38.79 11.33
C ILE A 88 -3.39 37.86 10.27
N THR A 89 -3.96 36.68 10.04
CA THR A 89 -3.51 35.79 8.98
C THR A 89 -3.71 36.42 7.59
N GLU A 90 -4.84 37.09 7.35
CA GLU A 90 -5.10 37.83 6.12
C GLU A 90 -4.14 39.01 5.96
N TYR A 91 -3.89 39.76 7.04
CA TYR A 91 -2.88 40.81 7.06
C TYR A 91 -1.49 40.27 6.69
N LEU A 92 -1.04 39.18 7.32
CA LEU A 92 0.26 38.57 7.02
C LEU A 92 0.34 38.09 5.57
N ARG A 93 -0.73 37.50 5.02
CA ARG A 93 -0.79 37.10 3.60
C ARG A 93 -0.73 38.30 2.66
N ALA A 94 -1.42 39.39 2.98
CA ALA A 94 -1.37 40.62 2.20
C ALA A 94 0.03 41.29 2.23
N GLN A 95 0.83 41.00 3.26
CA GLN A 95 2.23 41.44 3.38
C GLN A 95 3.25 40.42 2.83
N SER A 96 2.80 39.27 2.31
CA SER A 96 3.64 38.27 1.66
C SER A 96 3.63 38.42 0.14
N ARG A 97 4.56 37.74 -0.54
CA ARG A 97 4.58 37.69 -2.01
C ARG A 97 3.28 37.10 -2.57
N GLU A 98 2.95 37.49 -3.80
CA GLU A 98 1.78 36.95 -4.49
C GLU A 98 1.89 35.43 -4.62
N ASN A 99 0.81 34.71 -4.30
CA ASN A 99 0.75 33.25 -4.31
C ASN A 99 1.75 32.56 -3.35
N PHE A 100 2.24 33.26 -2.32
CA PHE A 100 3.07 32.65 -1.30
C PHE A 100 2.34 31.50 -0.60
N ASN A 101 2.98 30.33 -0.56
CA ASN A 101 2.48 29.17 0.18
C ASN A 101 3.54 28.67 1.15
N ALA A 102 3.24 28.75 2.44
CA ALA A 102 4.16 28.39 3.50
C ALA A 102 4.58 26.91 3.45
N SER A 103 3.68 25.98 3.08
CA SER A 103 4.03 24.56 2.95
C SER A 103 5.03 24.33 1.83
N LEU A 104 4.85 24.99 0.67
CA LEU A 104 5.79 24.90 -0.45
C LEU A 104 7.15 25.52 -0.10
N ALA A 105 7.15 26.67 0.58
CA ALA A 105 8.38 27.31 1.06
C ALA A 105 9.16 26.39 2.02
N ILE A 106 8.48 25.70 2.94
CA ILE A 106 9.12 24.72 3.84
C ILE A 106 9.73 23.56 3.04
N ILE A 107 9.01 23.01 2.05
CA ILE A 107 9.53 21.92 1.19
C ILE A 107 10.81 22.37 0.49
N LYS A 108 10.79 23.54 -0.15
CA LYS A 108 11.96 24.12 -0.84
C LYS A 108 13.15 24.32 0.11
N ALA A 109 12.89 24.82 1.32
CA ALA A 109 13.92 24.98 2.34
C ALA A 109 14.52 23.62 2.77
N TYR A 110 13.72 22.55 2.85
CA TYR A 110 14.24 21.19 3.06
C TYR A 110 15.07 20.67 1.87
N ILE A 111 14.71 20.99 0.63
CA ILE A 111 15.52 20.63 -0.55
C ILE A 111 16.89 21.31 -0.46
N ALA A 112 16.90 22.60 -0.13
CA ALA A 112 18.14 23.35 0.07
C ALA A 112 18.97 22.75 1.21
N TRP A 113 18.33 22.42 2.33
CA TRP A 113 19.01 21.74 3.44
C TRP A 113 19.62 20.40 3.01
N ILE A 114 18.88 19.54 2.29
CA ILE A 114 19.38 18.26 1.77
C ILE A 114 20.61 18.44 0.88
N LYS A 115 20.58 19.45 0.00
CA LYS A 115 21.71 19.75 -0.90
C LYS A 115 22.91 20.33 -0.16
N SER A 116 22.67 21.09 0.91
CA SER A 116 23.73 21.75 1.68
C SER A 116 24.42 20.85 2.69
N ALA A 117 23.78 19.76 3.10
CA ALA A 117 24.17 19.04 4.31
C ALA A 117 25.47 18.23 4.18
N GLY A 118 26.08 18.16 2.99
CA GLY A 118 27.34 17.45 2.78
C GLY A 118 27.31 15.98 3.24
N ILE A 119 28.41 15.26 3.08
CA ILE A 119 28.48 13.82 3.42
C ILE A 119 29.58 13.53 4.42
N GLU A 120 30.71 14.23 4.30
CA GLU A 120 31.93 13.89 5.03
C GLU A 120 31.89 14.41 6.47
N ASP A 121 31.35 15.63 6.68
CA ASP A 121 31.36 16.28 8.01
C ASP A 121 30.04 16.96 8.43
N GLY A 122 28.97 16.90 7.64
CA GLY A 122 27.72 17.63 7.96
C GLY A 122 26.70 16.87 8.82
N GLU A 123 25.52 17.46 9.01
CA GLU A 123 24.44 16.99 9.91
C GLU A 123 23.94 15.57 9.59
N PHE A 124 24.14 15.10 8.35
CA PHE A 124 23.82 13.75 7.92
C PHE A 124 24.97 12.76 7.93
N SER A 125 26.17 13.17 8.36
CA SER A 125 27.38 12.33 8.32
C SER A 125 26.99 10.93 8.71
N ILE A 126 26.98 10.05 7.69
CA ILE A 126 26.67 8.64 7.84
C ILE A 126 27.95 8.09 8.48
N LYS A 127 28.13 8.41 9.77
CA LYS A 127 29.33 8.06 10.52
C LYS A 127 29.52 6.57 10.30
N ARG A 128 30.71 6.21 9.83
CA ARG A 128 31.16 4.84 9.57
C ARG A 128 30.88 4.00 10.83
N PHE A 129 29.69 3.41 10.92
CA PHE A 129 29.40 2.50 12.02
C PHE A 129 30.22 1.25 11.73
N THR A 130 31.26 1.04 12.54
CA THR A 130 32.18 -0.09 12.45
C THR A 130 31.49 -1.44 12.66
N SER A 131 30.20 -1.45 13.00
CA SER A 131 29.39 -2.63 13.28
C SER A 131 28.20 -2.77 12.32
N GLY A 132 28.44 -2.76 11.01
CA GLY A 132 27.45 -3.13 9.98
C GLY A 132 26.26 -2.17 9.83
N PHE A 133 25.86 -1.91 8.58
CA PHE A 133 24.64 -1.15 8.31
C PHE A 133 23.42 -2.07 8.40
N ASN A 134 22.68 -2.02 9.50
CA ASN A 134 21.33 -2.58 9.51
C ASN A 134 20.40 -1.62 8.77
N LYS A 135 19.70 -2.08 7.73
CA LYS A 135 18.70 -1.29 6.98
C LYS A 135 17.72 -0.51 7.88
N GLY A 136 17.37 -1.07 9.04
CA GLY A 136 16.56 -0.38 10.05
C GLY A 136 17.15 0.94 10.56
N SER A 137 18.47 1.10 10.59
CA SER A 137 19.11 2.33 11.08
C SER A 137 18.95 3.51 10.12
N ILE A 138 18.93 3.25 8.80
CA ILE A 138 18.77 4.28 7.76
C ILE A 138 17.43 4.99 7.91
N TYR A 139 16.36 4.24 8.16
CA TYR A 139 15.02 4.77 8.37
C TYR A 139 14.90 5.64 9.63
N HIS A 140 15.86 5.55 10.55
CA HIS A 140 15.92 6.38 11.75
C HIS A 140 16.94 7.53 11.66
N SER A 141 17.65 7.65 10.53
CA SER A 141 18.62 8.72 10.28
C SER A 141 17.98 10.11 10.27
N MET A 142 18.79 11.15 10.47
CA MET A 142 18.34 12.53 10.34
C MET A 142 17.82 12.83 8.93
N LEU A 143 18.42 12.22 7.89
CA LEU A 143 17.98 12.35 6.51
C LEU A 143 16.58 11.80 6.30
N ALA A 144 16.34 10.55 6.73
CA ALA A 144 15.01 9.94 6.64
C ALA A 144 13.95 10.76 7.39
N ARG A 145 14.27 11.28 8.58
CA ARG A 145 13.37 12.16 9.36
C ARG A 145 13.11 13.48 8.64
N GLY A 146 14.14 14.10 8.07
CA GLY A 146 14.01 15.33 7.32
C GLY A 146 13.14 15.18 6.07
N ILE A 147 13.35 14.10 5.30
CA ILE A 147 12.50 13.71 4.17
C ILE A 147 11.06 13.55 4.62
N GLN A 148 10.81 12.78 5.68
CA GLN A 148 9.45 12.60 6.21
C GLN A 148 8.78 13.92 6.61
N LYS A 149 9.54 14.80 7.29
CA LYS A 149 9.03 16.13 7.69
C LYS A 149 8.65 16.94 6.46
N ALA A 150 9.52 17.01 5.47
CA ALA A 150 9.25 17.75 4.23
C ALA A 150 8.02 17.19 3.49
N LEU A 151 7.90 15.86 3.39
CA LEU A 151 6.76 15.22 2.73
C LEU A 151 5.43 15.41 3.49
N ARG A 152 5.44 15.59 4.82
CA ARG A 152 4.22 15.98 5.56
C ARG A 152 3.71 17.37 5.15
N TYR A 153 4.60 18.28 4.79
CA TYR A 153 4.22 19.58 4.21
C TYR A 153 3.74 19.42 2.76
N ALA A 154 4.33 18.50 1.99
CA ALA A 154 3.82 18.16 0.66
C ALA A 154 2.38 17.63 0.71
N VAL A 155 2.06 16.77 1.68
CA VAL A 155 0.68 16.28 1.91
C VAL A 155 -0.27 17.43 2.21
N THR A 156 0.17 18.39 3.04
CA THR A 156 -0.65 19.56 3.40
C THR A 156 -0.88 20.45 2.17
N ALA A 157 0.17 20.69 1.38
CA ALA A 157 0.09 21.44 0.12
C ALA A 157 -0.75 20.72 -0.96
N GLU A 158 -0.78 19.39 -0.95
CA GLU A 158 -1.62 18.61 -1.86
C GLU A 158 -3.12 18.78 -1.55
N MET A 159 -3.49 18.87 -0.28
CA MET A 159 -4.88 19.09 0.14
C MET A 159 -5.36 20.54 -0.10
N ASP A 160 -4.45 21.50 -0.19
CA ASP A 160 -4.76 22.91 -0.42
C ASP A 160 -5.06 23.19 -1.91
N THR A 161 -6.28 23.58 -2.23
CA THR A 161 -6.72 23.85 -3.61
C THR A 161 -6.08 25.10 -4.22
N SER A 162 -5.54 26.01 -3.39
CA SER A 162 -4.84 27.21 -3.87
C SER A 162 -3.42 26.92 -4.36
N VAL A 163 -2.85 25.77 -3.97
CA VAL A 163 -1.48 25.39 -4.36
C VAL A 163 -1.45 24.94 -5.82
N ASN A 164 -0.55 25.55 -6.59
CA ASN A 164 -0.21 25.09 -7.93
C ASN A 164 0.42 23.68 -7.88
N LYS A 165 -0.33 22.68 -8.35
CA LYS A 165 0.09 21.28 -8.30
C LYS A 165 1.32 20.97 -9.17
N VAL A 166 1.53 21.73 -10.25
CA VAL A 166 2.74 21.58 -11.08
C VAL A 166 3.98 22.02 -10.30
N ALA A 167 3.88 23.13 -9.56
CA ALA A 167 4.98 23.61 -8.73
C ALA A 167 5.25 22.66 -7.55
N LEU A 168 4.20 22.10 -6.94
CA LEU A 168 4.35 21.09 -5.89
C LEU A 168 5.02 19.81 -6.41
N ASP A 169 4.55 19.27 -7.54
CA ASP A 169 5.15 18.08 -8.15
C ASP A 169 6.62 18.33 -8.50
N GLY A 170 6.95 19.51 -9.05
CA GLY A 170 8.32 19.91 -9.33
C GLY A 170 9.19 19.96 -8.09
N ALA A 171 8.69 20.49 -6.97
CA ALA A 171 9.44 20.51 -5.71
C ALA A 171 9.68 19.10 -5.14
N ILE A 172 8.71 18.18 -5.27
CA ILE A 172 8.87 16.78 -4.86
C ILE A 172 9.92 16.08 -5.76
N ASP A 173 9.88 16.31 -7.07
CA ASP A 173 10.85 15.78 -8.04
C ASP A 173 12.26 16.31 -7.79
N ASP A 174 12.40 17.60 -7.50
CA ASP A 174 13.67 18.24 -7.16
C ASP A 174 14.27 17.67 -5.87
N MET A 175 13.43 17.27 -4.92
CA MET A 175 13.87 16.60 -3.69
C MET A 175 14.39 15.19 -3.96
N ASP A 176 13.68 14.39 -4.78
CA ASP A 176 14.15 13.07 -5.21
C ASP A 176 15.52 13.19 -5.88
N HIS A 177 15.66 14.14 -6.81
CA HIS A 177 16.91 14.40 -7.51
C HIS A 177 18.03 14.85 -6.58
N ALA A 178 17.74 15.73 -5.60
CA ALA A 178 18.70 16.17 -4.60
C ALA A 178 19.27 15.00 -3.80
N ILE A 179 18.41 14.05 -3.42
CA ILE A 179 18.79 12.87 -2.63
C ILE A 179 19.60 11.90 -3.49
N SER A 180 19.19 11.60 -4.71
CA SER A 180 19.99 10.76 -5.62
C SER A 180 21.36 11.38 -5.93
N SER A 181 21.44 12.72 -6.06
CA SER A 181 22.71 13.43 -6.24
C SER A 181 23.60 13.31 -5.00
N LEU A 182 23.03 13.49 -3.80
CA LEU A 182 23.73 13.30 -2.53
C LEU A 182 24.29 11.86 -2.44
N ILE A 183 23.48 10.85 -2.74
CA ILE A 183 23.91 9.44 -2.68
C ILE A 183 25.00 9.12 -3.71
N SER A 184 24.94 9.75 -4.89
CA SER A 184 25.95 9.57 -5.93
C SER A 184 27.30 10.15 -5.51
N SER A 185 27.34 11.33 -4.87
CA SER A 185 28.59 11.88 -4.34
C SER A 185 29.12 11.09 -3.16
N VAL A 186 28.24 10.54 -2.31
CA VAL A 186 28.64 9.60 -1.24
C VAL A 186 29.41 8.42 -1.85
N SER A 187 28.83 7.81 -2.88
CA SER A 187 29.35 6.59 -3.51
C SER A 187 30.73 6.79 -4.15
N LEU A 188 30.95 7.95 -4.78
CA LEU A 188 32.24 8.28 -5.40
C LEU A 188 33.34 8.46 -4.35
N ASN A 189 33.08 9.24 -3.29
CA ASN A 189 34.07 9.47 -2.23
C ASN A 189 34.40 8.18 -1.48
N PHE A 190 33.41 7.28 -1.30
CA PHE A 190 33.65 5.95 -0.74
C PHE A 190 34.62 5.11 -1.58
N LEU A 191 34.55 5.19 -2.91
CA LEU A 191 35.45 4.47 -3.81
C LEU A 191 36.86 5.09 -3.83
N GLU A 192 36.96 6.42 -3.76
CA GLU A 192 38.25 7.13 -3.83
C GLU A 192 39.08 7.02 -2.55
N HIS A 193 38.45 7.11 -1.38
CA HIS A 193 39.16 7.12 -0.09
C HIS A 193 39.40 5.72 0.52
N ASN A 194 38.77 4.68 -0.01
CA ASN A 194 38.98 3.31 0.42
C ASN A 194 39.88 2.54 -0.57
N LEU A 195 41.18 2.86 -0.58
CA LEU A 195 42.23 1.90 -0.91
C LEU A 195 42.31 0.83 0.20
N LEU A 196 41.22 0.10 0.41
CA LEU A 196 41.15 -0.93 1.44
C LEU A 196 42.10 -2.07 1.10
N GLU A 197 42.74 -2.59 2.15
CA GLU A 197 43.50 -3.81 2.02
C GLU A 197 42.63 -4.92 1.43
N PRO A 198 43.17 -5.75 0.52
CA PRO A 198 42.44 -6.83 -0.13
C PRO A 198 42.04 -7.88 0.92
N GLY A 199 40.87 -7.71 1.55
CA GLY A 199 40.39 -8.59 2.61
C GLY A 199 39.15 -8.05 3.33
N ASP A 200 39.04 -6.74 3.48
CA ASP A 200 37.83 -6.11 4.03
C ASP A 200 36.77 -6.06 2.93
N LYS A 201 35.92 -7.10 2.89
CA LYS A 201 34.62 -7.00 2.23
C LYS A 201 33.83 -5.95 2.98
N ILE A 202 33.95 -4.68 2.58
CA ILE A 202 32.80 -3.80 2.68
C ILE A 202 31.70 -4.56 1.93
N GLU A 203 30.76 -5.15 2.68
CA GLU A 203 29.47 -5.51 2.12
C GLU A 203 29.03 -4.25 1.42
N VAL A 204 29.05 -4.28 0.07
CA VAL A 204 28.65 -3.18 -0.82
C VAL A 204 27.43 -2.61 -0.16
N LEU A 205 27.65 -1.47 0.51
CA LEU A 205 26.68 -0.91 1.43
C LEU A 205 25.40 -0.75 0.63
N ASP A 206 24.26 -0.83 1.31
CA ASP A 206 22.94 -0.75 0.71
C ASP A 206 22.62 0.66 0.18
N ILE A 207 23.50 1.19 -0.67
CA ILE A 207 23.39 2.41 -1.47
C ILE A 207 22.07 2.35 -2.26
N ASN A 208 21.66 1.14 -2.68
CA ASN A 208 20.35 0.91 -3.28
C ASN A 208 19.20 1.25 -2.33
N SER A 209 19.26 0.84 -1.04
CA SER A 209 18.26 1.28 -0.05
C SER A 209 18.30 2.77 0.26
N LEU A 210 19.45 3.43 0.10
CA LEU A 210 19.48 4.89 0.19
C LEU A 210 18.81 5.52 -1.03
N ASP A 211 19.05 5.02 -2.25
CA ASP A 211 18.44 5.56 -3.47
C ASP A 211 16.93 5.36 -3.47
N SER A 212 16.45 4.26 -2.88
CA SER A 212 15.01 4.02 -2.72
C SER A 212 14.38 4.78 -1.56
N LEU A 213 15.15 5.30 -0.59
CA LEU A 213 14.64 5.86 0.67
C LEU A 213 13.56 6.93 0.46
N PHE A 214 13.82 7.88 -0.44
CA PHE A 214 12.87 8.95 -0.74
C PHE A 214 11.55 8.40 -1.29
N ARG A 215 11.65 7.55 -2.32
CA ARG A 215 10.50 7.00 -3.04
C ARG A 215 9.71 6.00 -2.18
N GLU A 216 10.38 5.28 -1.29
CA GLU A 216 9.72 4.48 -0.24
C GLU A 216 8.95 5.38 0.74
N THR A 217 9.54 6.50 1.16
CA THR A 217 8.84 7.47 2.02
C THR A 217 7.62 8.08 1.32
N ILE A 218 7.70 8.33 0.02
CA ILE A 218 6.54 8.77 -0.79
C ILE A 218 5.41 7.73 -0.73
N LEU A 219 5.72 6.44 -0.86
CA LEU A 219 4.71 5.37 -0.77
C LEU A 219 4.07 5.27 0.61
N ASP A 220 4.78 5.67 1.67
CA ASP A 220 4.23 5.70 3.02
C ASP A 220 3.29 6.89 3.25
N MET A 221 3.48 7.99 2.52
CA MET A 221 2.70 9.23 2.66
C MET A 221 1.41 9.24 1.81
N PRO A 222 0.34 9.93 2.21
CA PRO A 222 -0.92 10.07 1.43
C PRO A 222 -0.78 10.99 0.20
N LEU A 223 0.28 10.84 -0.59
CA LEU A 223 0.59 11.68 -1.76
C LEU A 223 0.00 11.13 -3.07
N LEU A 224 -1.29 10.80 -3.05
CA LEU A 224 -1.96 10.11 -4.17
C LEU A 224 -2.08 10.98 -5.43
N GLY A 225 -2.29 12.28 -5.27
CA GLY A 225 -2.38 13.17 -6.42
C GLY A 225 -1.03 13.25 -7.14
N TYR A 226 0.07 13.37 -6.41
CA TYR A 226 1.42 13.32 -6.96
C TYR A 226 1.67 11.98 -7.68
N LEU A 227 1.39 10.84 -7.03
CA LEU A 227 1.61 9.52 -7.63
C LEU A 227 0.81 9.31 -8.92
N SER A 228 -0.47 9.67 -8.92
CA SER A 228 -1.34 9.56 -10.12
C SER A 228 -0.86 10.44 -11.28
N ARG A 229 -0.18 11.56 -11.01
CA ARG A 229 0.44 12.40 -12.06
C ARG A 229 1.83 11.92 -12.46
N LYS A 230 2.60 11.35 -11.53
CA LYS A 230 4.00 10.92 -11.72
C LYS A 230 4.11 9.61 -12.49
N LEU A 231 3.36 8.58 -12.08
CA LEU A 231 3.52 7.22 -12.61
C LEU A 231 3.23 7.09 -14.11
N PRO A 232 2.22 7.78 -14.69
CA PRO A 232 2.01 7.75 -16.14
C PRO A 232 3.19 8.32 -16.94
N ARG A 233 3.94 9.27 -16.35
CA ARG A 233 5.11 9.91 -16.96
C ARG A 233 6.39 9.10 -16.75
N SER A 234 6.48 8.33 -15.67
CA SER A 234 7.66 7.53 -15.33
C SER A 234 7.24 6.18 -14.75
N ARG A 235 7.05 5.19 -15.63
CA ARG A 235 6.71 3.80 -15.23
C ARG A 235 7.82 3.12 -14.44
N VAL A 236 9.05 3.60 -14.57
CA VAL A 236 10.23 3.10 -13.87
C VAL A 236 10.56 3.89 -12.61
N TYR A 237 9.67 4.76 -12.14
CA TYR A 237 9.92 5.61 -10.96
C TYR A 237 10.34 4.80 -9.72
N PHE A 238 9.69 3.66 -9.50
CA PHE A 238 10.03 2.74 -8.41
C PHE A 238 11.03 1.63 -8.80
N SER A 239 11.74 1.79 -9.91
CA SER A 239 12.89 0.93 -10.21
C SER A 239 13.99 1.15 -9.16
N GLY A 240 14.74 0.10 -8.84
CA GLY A 240 15.79 0.12 -7.83
C GLY A 240 15.35 -0.27 -6.41
N PHE A 241 14.05 -0.48 -6.18
CA PHE A 241 13.60 -1.05 -4.90
C PHE A 241 14.13 -2.47 -4.70
N ASP A 242 14.45 -2.78 -3.44
CA ASP A 242 14.79 -4.14 -3.02
C ASP A 242 13.58 -5.07 -2.99
N GLN A 243 12.35 -4.54 -3.05
CA GLN A 243 11.11 -5.30 -3.13
C GLN A 243 10.15 -4.64 -4.13
N PRO A 244 9.19 -5.38 -4.71
CA PRO A 244 8.18 -4.79 -5.58
C PRO A 244 7.47 -3.59 -4.94
N ALA A 245 7.17 -2.54 -5.73
CA ALA A 245 6.51 -1.33 -5.22
C ALA A 245 5.16 -1.62 -4.54
N LEU A 246 4.40 -2.58 -5.07
CA LEU A 246 3.16 -3.06 -4.44
C LEU A 246 3.42 -3.61 -3.03
N PHE A 247 4.50 -4.38 -2.84
CA PHE A 247 4.86 -4.88 -1.50
C PHE A 247 5.18 -3.72 -0.55
N LYS A 248 5.97 -2.74 -0.97
CA LYS A 248 6.29 -1.56 -0.15
C LYS A 248 5.06 -0.76 0.23
N ALA A 249 4.10 -0.59 -0.69
CA ALA A 249 2.84 0.09 -0.41
C ALA A 249 1.94 -0.66 0.58
N LEU A 250 2.03 -1.99 0.63
CA LEU A 250 1.31 -2.83 1.59
C LEU A 250 1.95 -2.90 2.97
N PHE A 251 3.28 -2.84 3.00
CA PHE A 251 4.10 -2.99 4.20
C PHE A 251 5.01 -1.77 4.35
N PRO A 252 4.42 -0.60 4.66
CA PRO A 252 5.15 0.66 4.76
C PRO A 252 6.23 0.58 5.85
N ALA A 253 7.38 1.21 5.59
CA ALA A 253 8.54 1.15 6.48
C ALA A 253 8.38 2.02 7.75
N PHE A 254 7.65 3.13 7.63
CA PHE A 254 7.57 4.18 8.64
C PHE A 254 6.22 4.27 9.35
N THR A 255 5.15 3.72 8.76
CA THR A 255 3.81 3.78 9.36
C THR A 255 3.43 2.44 9.97
N CYS A 256 3.01 2.44 11.23
CA CYS A 256 2.68 1.23 11.96
C CYS A 256 1.43 0.55 11.35
N ASN A 257 1.60 -0.66 10.79
CA ASN A 257 0.72 -1.85 10.70
C ASN A 257 -0.80 -1.75 10.45
N ILE A 258 -1.40 -0.57 10.39
CA ILE A 258 -2.81 -0.37 10.10
C ILE A 258 -2.90 -0.28 8.59
N TRP A 259 -3.79 -1.06 8.00
CA TRP A 259 -4.14 -0.96 6.58
C TRP A 259 -5.22 0.11 6.45
N PRO A 260 -4.90 1.38 6.14
CA PRO A 260 -5.91 2.39 5.92
C PRO A 260 -6.59 2.20 4.55
N LYS A 261 -7.80 2.76 4.40
CA LYS A 261 -8.45 3.02 3.09
C LYS A 261 -7.51 3.63 2.04
N LEU A 262 -6.53 4.38 2.51
CA LEU A 262 -5.48 4.99 1.68
C LEU A 262 -4.61 3.93 0.96
N ALA A 263 -4.45 2.73 1.54
CA ALA A 263 -3.75 1.62 0.91
C ALA A 263 -4.46 1.17 -0.37
N LEU A 264 -5.80 1.08 -0.36
CA LEU A 264 -6.58 0.72 -1.56
C LEU A 264 -6.29 1.68 -2.71
N GLN A 265 -6.43 2.99 -2.48
CA GLN A 265 -6.22 3.99 -3.52
C GLN A 265 -4.78 3.98 -4.05
N LYS A 266 -3.79 3.75 -3.17
CA LYS A 266 -2.38 3.61 -3.58
C LYS A 266 -2.16 2.36 -4.43
N LEU A 267 -2.72 1.23 -4.01
CA LEU A 267 -2.62 -0.02 -4.74
C LEU A 267 -3.28 0.07 -6.10
N THR A 268 -4.50 0.61 -6.17
CA THR A 268 -5.19 0.85 -7.43
C THR A 268 -4.33 1.72 -8.35
N CYS A 269 -3.77 2.82 -7.84
CA CYS A 269 -2.87 3.69 -8.61
C CYS A 269 -1.63 2.94 -9.13
N LEU A 270 -1.00 2.08 -8.32
CA LEU A 270 0.14 1.26 -8.75
C LEU A 270 -0.26 0.20 -9.79
N LEU A 271 -1.36 -0.51 -9.56
CA LEU A 271 -1.86 -1.55 -10.46
C LEU A 271 -2.30 -0.98 -11.81
N GLU A 272 -2.98 0.18 -11.82
CA GLU A 272 -3.33 0.95 -13.03
C GLU A 272 -2.11 1.35 -13.86
N ASN A 273 -0.96 1.53 -13.21
CA ASN A 273 0.31 1.86 -13.85
C ASN A 273 1.17 0.63 -14.19
N GLY A 274 0.59 -0.57 -14.13
CA GLY A 274 1.19 -1.81 -14.66
C GLY A 274 2.08 -2.56 -13.68
N HIS A 275 2.02 -2.28 -12.38
CA HIS A 275 2.69 -3.11 -11.39
C HIS A 275 1.98 -4.48 -11.26
N ASP A 276 2.75 -5.57 -11.35
CA ASP A 276 2.19 -6.93 -11.39
C ASP A 276 1.96 -7.49 -9.97
N PRO A 277 0.73 -7.86 -9.59
CA PRO A 277 0.45 -8.48 -8.29
C PRO A 277 1.12 -9.86 -8.11
N ASN A 278 1.45 -10.55 -9.19
CA ASN A 278 2.14 -11.84 -9.18
C ASN A 278 3.67 -11.71 -9.28
N GLN A 279 4.21 -10.49 -9.21
CA GLN A 279 5.65 -10.30 -9.19
C GLN A 279 6.29 -11.00 -7.98
N LEU A 280 7.37 -11.75 -8.22
CA LEU A 280 8.14 -12.41 -7.16
C LEU A 280 8.85 -11.37 -6.28
N MET A 281 8.84 -11.62 -4.98
CA MET A 281 9.58 -10.83 -4.01
C MET A 281 11.06 -11.19 -4.02
N LEU A 282 11.95 -10.21 -3.84
CA LEU A 282 13.39 -10.47 -3.82
C LEU A 282 13.75 -11.30 -2.58
N GLY A 283 14.52 -12.36 -2.77
CA GLY A 283 14.92 -13.28 -1.68
C GLY A 283 13.81 -14.21 -1.19
N SER A 284 12.66 -14.27 -1.88
CA SER A 284 11.53 -15.12 -1.54
C SER A 284 10.98 -15.84 -2.77
N LEU A 285 10.37 -17.01 -2.57
CA LEU A 285 9.63 -17.72 -3.62
C LEU A 285 8.17 -17.25 -3.72
N SER A 286 7.77 -16.32 -2.86
CA SER A 286 6.40 -15.82 -2.80
C SER A 286 6.21 -14.59 -3.70
N THR A 287 5.05 -14.50 -4.32
CA THR A 287 4.61 -13.28 -5.01
C THR A 287 4.10 -12.23 -4.03
N VAL A 288 3.97 -10.97 -4.47
CA VAL A 288 3.34 -9.91 -3.66
C VAL A 288 1.94 -10.31 -3.21
N TRP A 289 1.15 -10.86 -4.14
CA TRP A 289 -0.19 -11.38 -3.88
C TRP A 289 -0.17 -12.48 -2.80
N GLN A 290 0.71 -13.48 -2.91
CA GLN A 290 0.81 -14.55 -1.91
C GLN A 290 1.22 -14.01 -0.53
N ARG A 291 2.13 -13.03 -0.50
CA ARG A 291 2.56 -12.40 0.75
C ARG A 291 1.44 -11.61 1.39
N PHE A 292 0.69 -10.82 0.62
CA PHE A 292 -0.52 -10.15 1.09
C PHE A 292 -1.50 -11.15 1.70
N LEU A 293 -1.79 -12.23 0.99
CA LEU A 293 -2.67 -13.30 1.46
C LEU A 293 -2.17 -13.89 2.78
N SER A 294 -0.87 -14.17 2.92
CA SER A 294 -0.30 -14.70 4.16
C SER A 294 -0.46 -13.79 5.38
N GLU A 295 -0.65 -12.48 5.15
CA GLU A 295 -0.78 -11.46 6.20
C GLU A 295 -2.23 -11.20 6.59
N ILE A 296 -3.18 -11.49 5.68
CA ILE A 296 -4.61 -11.40 5.97
C ILE A 296 -5.20 -12.74 6.41
N PHE A 297 -4.69 -13.87 5.91
CA PHE A 297 -5.11 -15.20 6.32
C PHE A 297 -4.26 -15.67 7.51
N PRO A 298 -4.86 -16.03 8.64
CA PRO A 298 -4.12 -16.44 9.83
C PRO A 298 -3.50 -17.82 9.63
N THR A 299 -2.36 -18.04 10.30
CA THR A 299 -1.46 -19.14 9.97
C THR A 299 -1.81 -20.49 10.57
N GLN A 300 -2.73 -20.65 11.56
CA GLN A 300 -3.30 -21.96 11.95
C GLN A 300 -4.27 -22.02 13.16
N THR A 301 -4.53 -20.98 13.96
CA THR A 301 -5.32 -21.13 15.21
C THR A 301 -6.84 -20.88 15.04
N ALA A 302 -7.60 -21.97 14.87
CA ALA A 302 -9.03 -22.06 14.47
C ALA A 302 -10.00 -21.08 15.14
N ASN A 303 -9.72 -20.64 16.36
CA ASN A 303 -10.63 -19.83 17.16
C ASN A 303 -10.40 -18.31 17.13
N THR A 304 -9.40 -17.82 16.39
CA THR A 304 -9.11 -16.36 16.26
C THR A 304 -9.26 -15.82 14.83
N PHE A 305 -9.68 -16.65 13.88
CA PHE A 305 -9.70 -16.35 12.44
C PHE A 305 -10.51 -15.09 12.07
N LEU A 306 -11.75 -14.97 12.57
CA LEU A 306 -12.60 -13.79 12.33
C LEU A 306 -12.15 -12.53 13.07
N LYS A 307 -11.20 -12.65 13.99
CA LYS A 307 -10.69 -11.52 14.80
C LYS A 307 -9.43 -10.90 14.21
N GLY A 308 -8.85 -11.46 13.15
CA GLY A 308 -7.74 -10.83 12.44
C GLY A 308 -8.19 -9.49 11.86
N PRO A 309 -7.77 -8.33 12.41
CA PRO A 309 -8.29 -7.02 11.96
C PRO A 309 -8.01 -6.78 10.47
N ARG A 310 -6.96 -7.41 9.93
CA ARG A 310 -6.53 -7.29 8.53
C ARG A 310 -7.43 -8.04 7.55
N PHE A 311 -7.91 -9.24 7.88
CA PHE A 311 -8.83 -9.97 6.99
C PHE A 311 -10.13 -9.20 6.78
N ARG A 312 -10.73 -8.75 7.89
CA ARG A 312 -11.96 -7.96 7.85
C ARG A 312 -11.76 -6.66 7.08
N ALA A 313 -10.67 -5.93 7.32
CA ALA A 313 -10.36 -4.71 6.57
C ALA A 313 -10.16 -5.00 5.08
N ALA A 314 -9.41 -6.04 4.72
CA ALA A 314 -9.18 -6.45 3.34
C ALA A 314 -10.47 -6.79 2.57
N LEU A 315 -11.42 -7.47 3.23
CA LEU A 315 -12.74 -7.75 2.66
C LEU A 315 -13.55 -6.47 2.47
N MET A 316 -13.67 -5.67 3.54
CA MET A 316 -14.55 -4.51 3.58
C MET A 316 -14.07 -3.36 2.68
N ASP A 317 -12.77 -3.17 2.58
CA ASP A 317 -12.17 -2.13 1.75
C ASP A 317 -11.96 -2.59 0.29
N GLY A 318 -12.37 -3.81 -0.08
CA GLY A 318 -12.32 -4.28 -1.47
C GLY A 318 -10.91 -4.58 -2.01
N LEU A 319 -9.93 -4.77 -1.12
CA LEU A 319 -8.53 -4.93 -1.49
C LEU A 319 -8.30 -6.21 -2.30
N ILE A 320 -8.92 -7.31 -1.89
CA ILE A 320 -8.82 -8.60 -2.59
C ILE A 320 -9.35 -8.50 -4.01
N GLN A 321 -10.48 -7.83 -4.20
CA GLN A 321 -11.13 -7.65 -5.50
C GLN A 321 -10.24 -6.84 -6.43
N VAL A 322 -9.65 -5.75 -5.94
CA VAL A 322 -8.71 -4.94 -6.72
C VAL A 322 -7.51 -5.78 -7.18
N PHE A 323 -6.91 -6.61 -6.33
CA PHE A 323 -5.82 -7.49 -6.77
C PHE A 323 -6.26 -8.44 -7.91
N LEU A 324 -7.44 -9.06 -7.78
CA LEU A 324 -7.96 -9.99 -8.79
C LEU A 324 -8.29 -9.29 -10.12
N GLU A 325 -8.88 -8.10 -10.06
CA GLU A 325 -9.20 -7.27 -11.24
C GLU A 325 -7.96 -6.92 -12.06
N TYR A 326 -6.80 -6.79 -11.40
CA TYR A 326 -5.51 -6.52 -12.03
C TYR A 326 -4.66 -7.78 -12.21
N GLY A 327 -5.29 -8.96 -12.26
CA GLY A 327 -4.68 -10.20 -12.72
C GLY A 327 -3.97 -11.02 -11.65
N ALA A 328 -4.20 -10.76 -10.35
CA ALA A 328 -3.70 -11.64 -9.30
C ALA A 328 -4.22 -13.08 -9.49
N ASP A 329 -3.34 -14.07 -9.29
CA ASP A 329 -3.71 -15.48 -9.48
C ASP A 329 -4.77 -15.94 -8.44
N PRO A 330 -6.01 -16.24 -8.86
CA PRO A 330 -7.06 -16.68 -7.93
C PRO A 330 -6.79 -18.07 -7.34
N ASN A 331 -5.86 -18.84 -7.93
CA ASN A 331 -5.46 -20.17 -7.50
C ASN A 331 -4.16 -20.16 -6.67
N ALA A 332 -3.67 -18.98 -6.30
CA ALA A 332 -2.47 -18.84 -5.49
C ALA A 332 -2.60 -19.55 -4.13
N ARG A 333 -1.45 -19.99 -3.61
CA ARG A 333 -1.29 -20.53 -2.26
C ARG A 333 -0.57 -19.51 -1.41
N PHE A 334 -1.07 -19.21 -0.22
CA PHE A 334 -0.48 -18.18 0.64
C PHE A 334 0.71 -18.69 1.46
N SER A 335 0.90 -20.02 1.59
CA SER A 335 2.15 -20.60 2.07
C SER A 335 2.48 -21.93 1.39
N ILE A 336 3.74 -22.35 1.47
CA ILE A 336 4.18 -23.64 0.92
C ILE A 336 3.43 -24.75 1.67
N GLY A 337 2.77 -25.62 0.91
CA GLY A 337 1.95 -26.70 1.47
C GLY A 337 0.55 -26.26 1.94
N SER A 338 0.17 -24.98 1.82
CA SER A 338 -1.21 -24.56 2.08
C SER A 338 -2.15 -24.98 0.96
N SER A 339 -3.43 -25.05 1.31
CA SER A 339 -4.54 -25.06 0.35
C SER A 339 -4.53 -23.79 -0.51
N LYS A 340 -5.22 -23.84 -1.65
CA LYS A 340 -5.50 -22.66 -2.46
C LYS A 340 -6.30 -21.65 -1.63
N VAL A 341 -6.06 -20.37 -1.85
CA VAL A 341 -6.77 -19.28 -1.13
C VAL A 341 -8.27 -19.42 -1.25
N PHE A 342 -8.77 -19.77 -2.44
CA PHE A 342 -10.19 -19.97 -2.67
C PHE A 342 -10.79 -21.09 -1.81
N GLU A 343 -10.08 -22.21 -1.63
CA GLU A 343 -10.52 -23.29 -0.72
C GLU A 343 -10.53 -22.82 0.73
N THR A 344 -9.50 -22.09 1.15
CA THR A 344 -9.46 -21.50 2.49
C THR A 344 -10.63 -20.55 2.70
N LEU A 345 -10.95 -19.70 1.73
CA LEU A 345 -12.13 -18.84 1.78
C LEU A 345 -13.40 -19.67 1.96
N LEU A 346 -13.63 -20.72 1.16
CA LEU A 346 -14.80 -21.59 1.32
C LEU A 346 -14.87 -22.24 2.69
N SER A 347 -13.74 -22.69 3.25
CA SER A 347 -13.71 -23.25 4.61
C SER A 347 -14.10 -22.21 5.69
N LEU A 348 -13.84 -20.92 5.43
CA LEU A 348 -14.19 -19.82 6.33
C LEU A 348 -15.66 -19.38 6.24
N SER A 349 -16.43 -19.85 5.25
CA SER A 349 -17.85 -19.50 5.15
C SER A 349 -18.58 -19.83 6.44
N TYR A 350 -18.24 -20.96 7.08
CA TYR A 350 -18.88 -21.38 8.32
C TYR A 350 -18.82 -20.30 9.38
N GLN A 351 -17.61 -19.80 9.62
CA GLN A 351 -17.35 -18.86 10.68
C GLN A 351 -18.06 -17.52 10.38
N ILE A 352 -18.01 -17.08 9.12
CA ILE A 352 -18.62 -15.82 8.68
C ILE A 352 -20.16 -15.87 8.77
N PHE A 353 -20.78 -17.01 8.47
CA PHE A 353 -22.24 -17.14 8.50
C PHE A 353 -22.80 -17.60 9.86
N SER A 354 -22.00 -18.25 10.71
CA SER A 354 -22.42 -18.68 12.06
C SER A 354 -22.37 -17.57 13.11
N THR A 355 -21.67 -16.47 12.85
CA THR A 355 -21.56 -15.34 13.79
C THR A 355 -22.85 -14.51 13.80
N ALA A 356 -23.68 -14.76 14.81
CA ALA A 356 -25.13 -14.59 14.73
C ALA A 356 -25.72 -13.18 14.79
N ASN A 357 -24.98 -12.05 14.75
CA ASN A 357 -25.67 -10.75 14.84
C ASN A 357 -24.98 -9.47 14.30
N GLU A 358 -23.70 -9.44 13.96
CA GLU A 358 -23.02 -8.13 13.84
C GLU A 358 -22.49 -7.66 12.49
N VAL A 359 -22.52 -8.41 11.39
CA VAL A 359 -21.99 -7.83 10.14
C VAL A 359 -22.61 -8.40 8.86
N LYS A 360 -23.88 -8.05 8.57
CA LYS A 360 -24.47 -8.27 7.23
C LYS A 360 -23.57 -7.73 6.11
N GLU A 361 -22.91 -6.60 6.37
CA GLU A 361 -21.95 -5.99 5.46
C GLU A 361 -20.72 -6.89 5.21
N LEU A 362 -20.21 -7.61 6.22
CA LEU A 362 -19.08 -8.53 6.06
C LEU A 362 -19.48 -9.75 5.26
N GLN A 363 -20.69 -10.28 5.48
CA GLN A 363 -21.24 -11.37 4.68
C GLN A 363 -21.34 -10.94 3.21
N ALA A 364 -21.91 -9.76 2.94
CA ALA A 364 -21.98 -9.21 1.58
C ALA A 364 -20.58 -9.01 0.96
N ALA A 365 -19.63 -8.42 1.69
CA ALA A 365 -18.27 -8.23 1.23
C ALA A 365 -17.55 -9.56 0.94
N TYR A 366 -17.72 -10.55 1.81
CA TYR A 366 -17.17 -11.89 1.63
C TYR A 366 -17.75 -12.60 0.39
N LEU A 367 -19.07 -12.50 0.18
CA LEU A 367 -19.73 -13.04 -1.01
C LEU A 367 -19.24 -12.35 -2.29
N ALA A 368 -19.04 -11.03 -2.25
CA ALA A 368 -18.45 -10.28 -3.35
C ALA A 368 -17.03 -10.77 -3.68
N VAL A 369 -16.21 -11.06 -2.66
CA VAL A 369 -14.88 -11.66 -2.83
C VAL A 369 -14.97 -13.04 -3.48
N LEU A 370 -15.81 -13.94 -2.98
CA LEU A 370 -16.00 -15.28 -3.56
C LEU A 370 -16.39 -15.19 -5.05
N ASN A 371 -17.34 -14.31 -5.37
CA ASN A 371 -17.75 -14.08 -6.75
C ASN A 371 -16.60 -13.55 -7.61
N SER A 372 -15.75 -12.66 -7.06
CA SER A 372 -14.57 -12.17 -7.76
C SER A 372 -13.57 -13.28 -8.07
N PHE A 373 -13.26 -14.17 -7.11
CA PHE A 373 -12.40 -15.33 -7.35
C PHE A 373 -12.93 -16.21 -8.49
N ILE A 374 -14.23 -16.51 -8.47
CA ILE A 374 -14.87 -17.32 -9.51
C ILE A 374 -14.77 -16.65 -10.88
N ARG A 375 -15.07 -15.34 -10.95
CA ARG A 375 -14.99 -14.56 -12.21
C ARG A 375 -13.60 -14.54 -12.81
N HIS A 376 -12.56 -14.58 -11.97
CA HIS A 376 -11.16 -14.54 -12.41
C HIS A 376 -10.55 -15.94 -12.62
N GLY A 377 -11.32 -17.02 -12.46
CA GLY A 377 -10.86 -18.38 -12.80
C GLY A 377 -10.38 -19.23 -11.63
N ALA A 378 -10.89 -19.01 -10.42
CA ALA A 378 -10.65 -19.91 -9.29
C ALA A 378 -11.14 -21.34 -9.59
N THR A 379 -10.34 -22.32 -9.20
CA THR A 379 -10.58 -23.75 -9.42
C THR A 379 -10.67 -24.50 -8.09
N PHE A 380 -11.43 -25.60 -8.08
CA PHE A 380 -11.59 -26.48 -6.91
C PHE A 380 -10.56 -27.62 -6.85
N ASP A 381 -9.55 -27.62 -7.73
CA ASP A 381 -8.57 -28.70 -7.75
C ASP A 381 -7.71 -28.67 -6.48
N CYS A 382 -8.07 -29.52 -5.52
CA CYS A 382 -7.46 -29.65 -4.19
C CYS A 382 -6.25 -30.59 -4.19
N ARG A 383 -5.72 -30.91 -5.37
CA ARG A 383 -4.51 -31.71 -5.51
C ARG A 383 -3.27 -30.85 -5.30
N ASN A 384 -2.29 -31.38 -4.57
CA ASN A 384 -0.96 -30.79 -4.48
C ASN A 384 -0.24 -30.89 -5.85
N THR A 385 0.97 -30.35 -5.95
CA THR A 385 1.79 -30.45 -7.18
C THR A 385 2.11 -31.89 -7.58
N GLU A 386 1.94 -32.84 -6.67
CA GLU A 386 2.17 -34.27 -6.87
C GLU A 386 0.87 -35.04 -7.18
N GLY A 387 -0.27 -34.34 -7.29
CA GLY A 387 -1.57 -34.95 -7.58
C GLY A 387 -2.31 -35.55 -6.36
N HIS A 388 -1.75 -35.43 -5.15
CA HIS A 388 -2.36 -35.92 -3.92
C HIS A 388 -3.38 -34.93 -3.35
N LEU A 389 -4.51 -35.43 -2.85
CA LEU A 389 -5.48 -34.61 -2.13
C LEU A 389 -4.81 -33.99 -0.89
N ILE A 390 -4.85 -32.67 -0.77
CA ILE A 390 -4.35 -31.97 0.43
C ILE A 390 -5.33 -32.21 1.57
N ARG A 391 -4.88 -32.83 2.67
CA ARG A 391 -5.67 -32.97 3.90
C ARG A 391 -5.60 -31.68 4.72
N TYR A 392 -6.75 -31.19 5.18
CA TYR A 392 -6.85 -29.91 5.91
C TYR A 392 -6.47 -30.08 7.40
N PRO A 393 -5.42 -29.40 7.90
CA PRO A 393 -5.01 -29.55 9.31
C PRO A 393 -5.87 -28.77 10.32
N ALA A 394 -6.68 -27.80 9.85
CA ALA A 394 -7.22 -26.72 10.70
C ALA A 394 -8.69 -26.87 11.09
N LEU A 395 -9.40 -27.89 10.59
CA LEU A 395 -10.78 -28.19 10.98
C LEU A 395 -10.77 -29.59 11.58
N SER A 396 -11.15 -29.73 12.86
CA SER A 396 -11.34 -31.04 13.51
C SER A 396 -12.49 -31.86 12.93
N TYR A 397 -13.04 -31.43 11.79
CA TYR A 397 -13.95 -32.19 10.94
C TYR A 397 -13.08 -33.03 10.01
N GLU A 398 -12.55 -34.13 10.53
CA GLU A 398 -11.53 -34.94 9.82
C GLU A 398 -12.02 -35.53 8.48
N ASP A 399 -13.30 -35.42 8.12
CA ASP A 399 -13.88 -36.11 6.95
C ASP A 399 -14.82 -35.28 6.07
N GLU A 400 -15.10 -34.00 6.35
CA GLU A 400 -16.06 -33.23 5.55
C GLU A 400 -15.39 -32.41 4.44
N ASP A 401 -15.80 -32.69 3.19
CA ASP A 401 -15.43 -31.94 1.99
C ASP A 401 -15.78 -30.44 2.19
N PRO A 402 -14.82 -29.50 2.07
CA PRO A 402 -15.07 -28.06 2.25
C PRO A 402 -16.20 -27.52 1.37
N VAL A 403 -16.40 -28.13 0.20
CA VAL A 403 -17.49 -27.76 -0.72
C VAL A 403 -18.84 -28.23 -0.19
N LEU A 404 -18.90 -29.44 0.36
CA LEU A 404 -20.09 -29.94 1.04
C LEU A 404 -20.43 -29.07 2.26
N LEU A 405 -19.41 -28.72 3.03
CA LEU A 405 -19.53 -27.83 4.19
C LEU A 405 -20.07 -26.46 3.77
N PHE A 406 -19.49 -25.86 2.72
CA PHE A 406 -19.95 -24.60 2.13
C PHE A 406 -21.42 -24.68 1.69
N PHE A 407 -21.82 -25.68 0.90
CA PHE A 407 -23.20 -25.80 0.43
C PHE A 407 -24.21 -26.08 1.56
N THR A 408 -23.81 -26.83 2.58
CA THR A 408 -24.64 -27.08 3.77
C THR A 408 -24.89 -25.78 4.53
N GLN A 409 -23.88 -24.94 4.64
CA GLN A 409 -23.99 -23.64 5.31
C GLN A 409 -24.74 -22.62 4.47
N LEU A 410 -24.50 -22.63 3.16
CA LEU A 410 -25.23 -21.79 2.23
C LEU A 410 -26.73 -22.04 2.33
N LYS A 411 -27.11 -23.32 2.46
CA LYS A 411 -28.48 -23.74 2.71
C LYS A 411 -29.04 -23.15 4.00
N GLN A 412 -28.36 -23.37 5.13
CA GLN A 412 -28.79 -22.84 6.42
C GLN A 412 -28.92 -21.31 6.38
N THR A 413 -27.98 -20.63 5.74
CA THR A 413 -27.98 -19.17 5.59
C THR A 413 -29.16 -18.67 4.76
N ILE A 414 -29.49 -19.34 3.65
CA ILE A 414 -30.64 -18.99 2.82
C ILE A 414 -31.96 -19.22 3.58
N GLU A 415 -32.06 -20.30 4.37
CA GLU A 415 -33.23 -20.59 5.19
C GLU A 415 -33.45 -19.56 6.31
N ILE A 416 -32.36 -18.99 6.85
CA ILE A 416 -32.40 -18.01 7.95
C ILE A 416 -32.41 -16.56 7.43
N SER A 417 -32.02 -16.30 6.18
CA SER A 417 -31.91 -14.94 5.65
C SER A 417 -33.28 -14.26 5.59
N ALA A 418 -33.38 -13.11 6.25
CA ALA A 418 -34.58 -12.27 6.25
C ALA A 418 -34.74 -11.42 4.97
N SER A 419 -33.71 -11.32 4.12
CA SER A 419 -33.72 -10.47 2.91
C SER A 419 -33.76 -11.31 1.63
N PRO A 420 -34.78 -11.13 0.76
CA PRO A 420 -34.84 -11.79 -0.54
C PRO A 420 -33.62 -11.53 -1.43
N ASP A 421 -33.02 -10.34 -1.35
CA ASP A 421 -31.85 -9.97 -2.17
C ASP A 421 -30.62 -10.77 -1.78
N GLN A 422 -30.36 -10.90 -0.47
CA GLN A 422 -29.25 -11.72 0.03
C GLN A 422 -29.44 -13.19 -0.34
N ALA A 423 -30.65 -13.73 -0.24
CA ALA A 423 -30.95 -15.09 -0.67
C ALA A 423 -30.68 -15.30 -2.18
N ASN A 424 -31.02 -14.31 -3.02
CA ASN A 424 -30.75 -14.36 -4.45
C ASN A 424 -29.24 -14.33 -4.76
N ASP A 425 -28.45 -13.51 -4.07
CA ASP A 425 -26.99 -13.46 -4.23
C ASP A 425 -26.34 -14.80 -3.85
N LEU A 426 -26.76 -15.39 -2.73
CA LEU A 426 -26.31 -16.71 -2.29
C LEU A 426 -26.65 -17.80 -3.30
N VAL A 427 -27.84 -17.73 -3.91
CA VAL A 427 -28.25 -18.63 -4.99
C VAL A 427 -27.39 -18.45 -6.25
N ASP A 428 -27.09 -17.21 -6.66
CA ASP A 428 -26.21 -16.94 -7.82
C ASP A 428 -24.81 -17.53 -7.58
N ILE A 429 -24.26 -17.33 -6.38
CA ILE A 429 -22.96 -17.88 -6.00
C ILE A 429 -22.99 -19.42 -5.99
N ALA A 430 -24.04 -20.03 -5.45
CA ALA A 430 -24.25 -21.48 -5.52
C ALA A 430 -24.22 -22.00 -6.96
N GLN A 431 -24.92 -21.31 -7.85
CA GLN A 431 -25.03 -21.66 -9.27
C GLN A 431 -23.72 -21.51 -10.02
N ARG A 432 -22.85 -20.59 -9.60
CA ARG A 432 -21.49 -20.42 -10.17
C ARG A 432 -20.48 -21.42 -9.62
N ILE A 433 -20.61 -21.80 -8.35
CA ILE A 433 -19.72 -22.78 -7.70
C ILE A 433 -20.03 -24.21 -8.17
N LEU A 434 -21.30 -24.52 -8.42
CA LEU A 434 -21.72 -25.88 -8.75
C LEU A 434 -21.01 -26.47 -9.99
N PRO A 435 -20.90 -25.79 -11.14
CA PRO A 435 -20.15 -26.30 -12.29
C PRO A 435 -18.68 -26.54 -11.95
N LEU A 436 -18.05 -25.59 -11.26
CA LEU A 436 -16.63 -25.71 -10.89
C LEU A 436 -16.38 -26.90 -9.93
N ALA A 437 -17.32 -27.18 -9.03
CA ALA A 437 -17.26 -28.36 -8.17
C ALA A 437 -17.44 -29.68 -8.96
N ARG A 438 -18.29 -29.68 -10.01
CA ARG A 438 -18.46 -30.83 -10.92
C ARG A 438 -17.20 -31.09 -11.73
N ASP A 439 -16.60 -30.05 -12.27
CA ASP A 439 -15.37 -30.15 -13.08
C ASP A 439 -14.21 -30.72 -12.25
N ALA A 440 -14.14 -30.35 -10.97
CA ALA A 440 -13.19 -30.91 -10.02
C ALA A 440 -13.52 -32.35 -9.56
N LYS A 441 -14.59 -32.96 -10.11
CA LYS A 441 -15.06 -34.32 -9.78
C LYS A 441 -15.41 -34.52 -8.31
N LEU A 442 -15.86 -33.45 -7.64
CA LEU A 442 -16.33 -33.56 -6.26
C LEU A 442 -17.66 -34.31 -6.22
N SER A 443 -17.83 -35.19 -5.24
CA SER A 443 -19.04 -36.00 -5.10
C SER A 443 -20.22 -35.13 -4.66
N LEU A 444 -20.98 -34.62 -5.64
CA LEU A 444 -22.15 -33.80 -5.36
C LEU A 444 -23.38 -34.60 -4.90
N ASN A 445 -23.29 -35.92 -4.74
CA ASN A 445 -24.46 -36.73 -4.37
C ASN A 445 -25.09 -36.27 -3.03
N HIS A 446 -24.27 -35.77 -2.11
CA HIS A 446 -24.72 -35.30 -0.79
C HIS A 446 -25.14 -33.81 -0.82
N THR A 447 -24.51 -33.01 -1.69
CA THR A 447 -24.86 -31.60 -1.89
C THR A 447 -26.09 -31.40 -2.76
N GLN A 448 -26.38 -32.29 -3.72
CA GLN A 448 -27.50 -32.17 -4.65
C GLN A 448 -28.85 -32.16 -3.91
N ALA A 449 -28.98 -32.94 -2.82
CA ALA A 449 -30.17 -32.90 -1.97
C ALA A 449 -30.32 -31.54 -1.25
N SER A 450 -29.22 -31.03 -0.68
CA SER A 450 -29.19 -29.69 -0.05
C SER A 450 -29.43 -28.58 -1.06
N LEU A 451 -28.86 -28.67 -2.25
CA LEU A 451 -29.01 -27.73 -3.35
C LEU A 451 -30.45 -27.72 -3.90
N ASN A 452 -31.05 -28.90 -4.08
CA ASN A 452 -32.44 -29.03 -4.48
C ASN A 452 -33.39 -28.48 -3.41
N ALA A 453 -33.04 -28.60 -2.12
CA ALA A 453 -33.80 -28.00 -1.03
C ALA A 453 -33.69 -26.46 -1.03
N VAL A 454 -32.49 -25.92 -1.23
CA VAL A 454 -32.23 -24.47 -1.33
C VAL A 454 -32.96 -23.86 -2.52
N LEU A 455 -32.73 -24.42 -3.71
CA LEU A 455 -33.23 -23.87 -4.95
C LEU A 455 -34.72 -24.21 -5.16
N GLY A 456 -35.22 -25.29 -4.55
CA GLY A 456 -36.62 -25.73 -4.63
C GLY A 456 -37.60 -24.96 -3.74
N SER A 457 -37.12 -24.06 -2.87
CA SER A 457 -37.95 -23.17 -2.04
C SER A 457 -38.99 -22.41 -2.88
N PRO A 458 -40.27 -22.28 -2.43
CA PRO A 458 -41.34 -21.62 -3.19
C PRO A 458 -40.99 -20.22 -3.69
N THR A 459 -40.17 -19.49 -2.92
CA THR A 459 -39.70 -18.13 -3.23
C THR A 459 -38.71 -18.08 -4.39
N HIS A 460 -37.98 -19.17 -4.67
CA HIS A 460 -36.90 -19.21 -5.68
C HIS A 460 -37.12 -20.25 -6.79
N LYS A 461 -38.24 -20.99 -6.74
CA LYS A 461 -38.61 -22.08 -7.67
C LYS A 461 -38.55 -21.70 -9.15
N LYS A 462 -38.83 -20.44 -9.50
CA LYS A 462 -38.76 -19.93 -10.88
C LYS A 462 -37.31 -19.88 -11.40
N ASN A 463 -36.38 -19.37 -10.60
CA ASN A 463 -34.96 -19.27 -10.94
C ASN A 463 -34.32 -20.67 -11.00
N TYR A 464 -34.67 -21.54 -10.05
CA TYR A 464 -34.23 -22.94 -10.03
C TYR A 464 -34.65 -23.74 -11.27
N ASN A 465 -35.92 -23.65 -11.66
CA ASN A 465 -36.41 -24.36 -12.83
C ASN A 465 -35.72 -23.91 -14.12
N SER A 466 -35.34 -22.62 -14.20
CA SER A 466 -34.54 -22.10 -15.32
C SER A 466 -33.11 -22.66 -15.30
N PHE A 467 -32.46 -22.64 -14.13
CA PHE A 467 -31.12 -23.18 -13.92
C PHE A 467 -31.04 -24.68 -14.21
N MET A 468 -31.93 -25.50 -13.65
CA MET A 468 -31.95 -26.95 -13.87
C MET A 468 -32.24 -27.32 -15.31
N LYS A 469 -33.02 -26.50 -16.04
CA LYS A 469 -33.20 -26.68 -17.49
C LYS A 469 -31.91 -26.45 -18.27
N ARG A 470 -31.08 -25.48 -17.85
CA ARG A 470 -29.79 -25.19 -18.46
C ARG A 470 -28.76 -26.28 -18.15
N VAL A 471 -28.65 -26.69 -16.88
CA VAL A 471 -27.79 -27.79 -16.44
C VAL A 471 -28.09 -29.09 -17.18
N LYS A 472 -29.38 -29.46 -17.28
CA LYS A 472 -29.78 -30.67 -18.02
C LYS A 472 -29.44 -30.59 -19.52
N ARG A 473 -29.43 -29.39 -20.12
CA ARG A 473 -29.00 -29.23 -21.52
C ARG A 473 -27.50 -29.43 -21.67
N GLU A 474 -26.71 -28.80 -20.79
CA GLU A 474 -25.24 -28.94 -20.78
C GLU A 474 -24.81 -30.40 -20.56
N GLU A 475 -25.47 -31.14 -19.65
CA GLU A 475 -25.25 -32.58 -19.43
C GLU A 475 -25.65 -33.44 -20.65
N LEU A 476 -26.73 -33.11 -21.35
CA LEU A 476 -27.11 -33.79 -22.59
C LEU A 476 -26.12 -33.49 -23.74
N ASP A 477 -25.60 -32.27 -23.79
CA ASP A 477 -24.66 -31.84 -24.83
C ASP A 477 -23.26 -32.45 -24.63
N GLU A 478 -22.77 -32.66 -23.40
CA GLU A 478 -21.49 -33.36 -23.13
C GLU A 478 -21.51 -34.86 -23.43
N VAL A 479 -22.68 -35.51 -23.33
CA VAL A 479 -22.85 -36.93 -23.69
C VAL A 479 -22.90 -37.13 -25.21
N THR A 480 -23.17 -36.08 -25.97
CA THR A 480 -23.37 -36.13 -27.42
C THR A 480 -22.08 -36.19 -28.28
N PRO A 481 -20.94 -35.52 -27.98
CA PRO A 481 -19.72 -35.60 -28.81
C PRO A 481 -19.12 -37.01 -28.86
N HIS A 482 -19.23 -37.79 -27.79
CA HIS A 482 -18.78 -39.19 -27.79
C HIS A 482 -19.68 -40.14 -28.60
N LYS A 483 -20.97 -39.79 -28.82
CA LYS A 483 -21.85 -40.52 -29.73
C LYS A 483 -21.64 -40.15 -31.19
N ARG A 484 -21.33 -38.88 -31.51
CA ARG A 484 -21.03 -38.45 -32.89
C ARG A 484 -19.70 -39.01 -33.41
N LEU A 485 -18.67 -39.10 -32.57
CA LEU A 485 -17.40 -39.76 -32.98
C LEU A 485 -17.53 -41.27 -33.19
N ARG A 486 -18.47 -41.94 -32.52
CA ARG A 486 -18.76 -43.38 -32.74
C ARG A 486 -19.64 -43.65 -33.95
N GLN A 487 -20.48 -42.71 -34.35
CA GLN A 487 -21.26 -42.83 -35.60
C GLN A 487 -20.40 -42.53 -36.84
N SER A 488 -19.48 -41.56 -36.78
CA SER A 488 -18.58 -41.28 -37.91
C SER A 488 -17.52 -42.36 -38.16
N THR A 489 -17.22 -43.22 -37.17
CA THR A 489 -16.33 -44.38 -37.36
C THR A 489 -17.06 -45.57 -37.98
N MET A 490 -18.38 -45.69 -37.83
CA MET A 490 -19.15 -46.78 -38.46
C MET A 490 -19.60 -46.47 -39.90
N GLU A 491 -19.72 -45.21 -40.30
CA GLU A 491 -20.07 -44.84 -41.68
C GLU A 491 -18.88 -44.88 -42.66
N ASN A 492 -17.64 -45.01 -42.18
CA ASN A 492 -16.44 -45.17 -43.01
C ASN A 492 -15.99 -46.63 -43.19
N GLU A 493 -16.73 -47.61 -42.65
CA GLU A 493 -16.45 -49.05 -42.79
C GLU A 493 -17.55 -49.79 -43.59
N SER A 494 -18.34 -49.10 -44.41
CA SER A 494 -19.33 -49.71 -45.32
C SER A 494 -19.01 -49.49 -46.78
#